data_AF-A0A9E3U147-F1
#
_entry.id   AF-A0A9E3U147-F1
#
_cell.length_a   1.000
_cell.length_b   1.000
_cell.length_c   1.000
_cell.angle_alpha   90.00
_cell.angle_beta   90.00
_cell.angle_gamma   90.00
#
_symmetry.space_group_name_H-M   'P 1'
#
loop_
_entity.id
_entity.type
_entity.pdbx_description
1 polymer ?
#
loop_
_entity_poly.entity_id
_entity_poly.type
_entity_poly.pdbx_seq_one_letter_code
_entity_poly.pdbx_strand_id
1 'polypeptide(L)'
;RPPPGQFADRCRAMGRRLAELEKGYGSILFVCSMLEWPWVRDAYGSAQTAAENLPADDLVEDVETMRPDPATLTFFLGELPFITGLYERARAELEDDANLSIDGVKELLIAARQTYLAEFKGRSRKITPALLKTLLRYVRNLTLLDRRLSPEYYNIVLAAKQVLGDQYARHVLQMAREYPYARETPHEAVAFGIDRARLPDGDVARVKSRLPGPPVQWRKLQLTRQPQRIERERWKMQWNPFGQCSWPPEDELIENFRTHVAQRALEIMGADLVRTEKFTTSVMDGIDIRDTLRNWHTGDIYVKVLPPERGTLDCVVMLFDAPADPRSYPWRTTWYAEHQEESTLSFFATDFTQELVGPGIAAATYGEALFLFPPVGIPDIWQYQQLDFADTLEDRLIAAACLHSQCRHVAVLSPLAPGAAWRRLAKRFGKRLVHVPLAQFSDSTVQQLRMVHVLNGRQVRSFAAHFIRKA
;
A
#
# COMPACT_ATOMS: atom_id res chain seq x y z
N ARG A 1 -41.25 45.82 -0.51
CA ARG A 1 -40.01 46.64 -0.46
C ARG A 1 -38.88 45.71 -0.04
N PRO A 2 -37.71 45.76 -0.67
CA PRO A 2 -36.58 44.92 -0.28
C PRO A 2 -36.17 45.25 1.16
N PRO A 3 -35.62 44.30 1.92
CA PRO A 3 -35.11 44.58 3.26
C PRO A 3 -34.05 45.70 3.19
N PRO A 4 -34.12 46.72 4.06
CA PRO A 4 -33.19 47.84 4.04
C PRO A 4 -31.75 47.39 4.32
N GLY A 5 -30.77 48.04 3.69
CA GLY A 5 -29.34 47.75 3.81
C GLY A 5 -28.72 47.28 2.48
N GLN A 6 -27.56 46.61 2.58
CA GLN A 6 -26.70 46.25 1.45
C GLN A 6 -27.42 45.55 0.28
N PHE A 7 -28.43 44.73 0.57
CA PHE A 7 -29.22 44.05 -0.47
C PHE A 7 -30.01 45.03 -1.34
N ALA A 8 -30.69 46.01 -0.73
CA ALA A 8 -31.45 47.01 -1.45
C ALA A 8 -30.53 47.95 -2.26
N ASP A 9 -29.41 48.36 -1.67
CA ASP A 9 -28.44 49.23 -2.34
C ASP A 9 -27.76 48.51 -3.52
N ARG A 10 -27.45 47.22 -3.37
CA ARG A 10 -26.98 46.37 -4.48
C ARG A 10 -28.00 46.30 -5.61
N CYS A 11 -29.28 46.07 -5.31
CA CYS A 11 -30.32 46.01 -6.35
C CYS A 11 -30.48 47.36 -7.08
N ARG A 12 -30.37 48.48 -6.36
CA ARG A 12 -30.37 49.83 -6.95
C ARG A 12 -29.18 50.08 -7.86
N ALA A 13 -27.98 49.73 -7.40
CA ALA A 13 -26.76 49.85 -8.19
C ALA A 13 -26.82 49.02 -9.48
N MET A 14 -27.30 47.76 -9.39
CA MET A 14 -27.54 46.90 -10.56
C MET A 14 -28.54 47.53 -11.54
N GLY A 15 -29.69 48.00 -11.06
CA GLY A 15 -30.70 48.64 -11.91
C GLY A 15 -30.19 49.87 -12.63
N ARG A 16 -29.42 50.74 -11.95
CA ARG A 16 -28.82 51.92 -12.57
C ARG A 16 -27.75 51.55 -13.60
N ARG A 17 -26.91 50.55 -13.30
CA ARG A 17 -25.89 50.06 -14.24
C ARG A 17 -26.52 49.51 -15.53
N LEU A 18 -27.68 48.86 -15.43
CA LEU A 18 -28.44 48.42 -16.60
C LEU A 18 -28.95 49.62 -17.44
N ALA A 19 -29.46 50.67 -16.79
CA ALA A 19 -29.89 51.89 -17.48
C ALA A 19 -28.72 52.67 -18.12
N GLU A 20 -27.52 52.61 -17.54
CA GLU A 20 -26.31 53.15 -18.15
C GLU A 20 -25.87 52.36 -19.38
N LEU A 21 -25.86 51.03 -19.28
CA LEU A 21 -25.50 50.15 -20.38
C LEU A 21 -26.49 50.28 -21.56
N GLU A 22 -27.77 50.53 -21.29
CA GLU A 22 -28.80 50.73 -22.31
C GLU A 22 -28.48 51.92 -23.24
N LYS A 23 -27.77 52.94 -22.74
CA LYS A 23 -27.34 54.08 -23.56
C LYS A 23 -26.33 53.69 -24.64
N GLY A 24 -25.57 52.61 -24.44
CA GLY A 24 -24.48 52.19 -25.32
C GLY A 24 -24.71 50.86 -26.04
N TYR A 25 -25.67 50.04 -25.59
CA TYR A 25 -25.89 48.68 -26.07
C TYR A 25 -27.38 48.44 -26.37
N GLY A 26 -27.69 47.95 -27.58
CA GLY A 26 -29.08 47.67 -28.01
C GLY A 26 -29.69 46.38 -27.44
N SER A 27 -28.87 45.50 -26.84
CA SER A 27 -29.32 44.29 -26.17
C SER A 27 -28.41 43.97 -24.99
N ILE A 28 -28.97 43.71 -23.82
CA ILE A 28 -28.21 43.46 -22.57
C ILE A 28 -28.67 42.13 -21.98
N LEU A 29 -27.74 41.19 -21.77
CA LEU A 29 -27.98 39.99 -20.99
C LEU A 29 -27.68 40.27 -19.52
N PHE A 30 -28.70 40.25 -18.68
CA PHE A 30 -28.57 40.41 -17.23
C PHE A 30 -28.81 39.08 -16.53
N VAL A 31 -27.78 38.57 -15.84
CA VAL A 31 -27.87 37.34 -15.05
C VAL A 31 -28.02 37.72 -13.58
N CYS A 32 -29.16 37.39 -12.98
CA CYS A 32 -29.43 37.64 -11.56
C CYS A 32 -30.23 36.51 -10.92
N SER A 33 -30.28 36.50 -9.59
CA SER A 33 -31.20 35.60 -8.88
C SER A 33 -32.65 35.95 -9.21
N MET A 34 -33.50 34.93 -9.36
CA MET A 34 -34.95 35.13 -9.56
C MET A 34 -35.61 35.88 -8.39
N LEU A 35 -35.02 35.79 -7.19
CA LEU A 35 -35.47 36.53 -6.00
C LEU A 35 -35.09 38.01 -6.04
N GLU A 36 -34.02 38.36 -6.77
CA GLU A 36 -33.53 39.74 -6.92
C GLU A 36 -34.23 40.48 -8.05
N TRP A 37 -34.65 39.74 -9.09
CA TRP A 37 -35.21 40.31 -10.31
C TRP A 37 -36.34 41.34 -10.10
N PRO A 38 -37.37 41.09 -9.26
CA PRO A 38 -38.44 42.07 -9.07
C PRO A 38 -37.94 43.42 -8.56
N TRP A 39 -36.91 43.41 -7.71
CA TRP A 39 -36.34 44.61 -7.09
C TRP A 39 -35.38 45.33 -8.02
N VAL A 40 -34.57 44.58 -8.78
CA VAL A 40 -33.68 45.17 -9.79
C VAL A 40 -34.49 45.81 -10.91
N ARG A 41 -35.59 45.17 -11.35
CA ARG A 41 -36.50 45.71 -12.36
C ARG A 41 -37.16 47.01 -11.90
N ASP A 42 -37.65 47.05 -10.66
CA ASP A 42 -38.25 48.25 -10.06
C ASP A 42 -37.24 49.39 -9.93
N ALA A 43 -36.01 49.06 -9.50
CA ALA A 43 -34.90 50.01 -9.44
C ALA A 43 -34.48 50.52 -10.83
N TYR A 44 -34.43 49.66 -11.84
CA TYR A 44 -34.14 50.05 -13.22
C TYR A 44 -35.18 51.03 -13.78
N GLY A 45 -36.48 50.76 -13.57
CA GLY A 45 -37.55 51.68 -13.97
C GLY A 45 -37.48 53.02 -13.23
N SER A 46 -37.17 52.99 -11.94
CA SER A 46 -37.04 54.20 -11.11
C SER A 46 -35.79 55.03 -11.46
N ALA A 47 -34.69 54.37 -11.83
CA ALA A 47 -33.43 54.99 -12.22
C ALA A 47 -33.52 55.78 -13.54
N GLN A 48 -34.51 55.49 -14.39
CA GLN A 48 -34.81 56.31 -15.59
C GLN A 48 -35.45 57.66 -15.24
N THR A 49 -36.14 57.75 -14.10
CA THR A 49 -36.95 58.93 -13.70
C THR A 49 -36.32 59.82 -12.64
N ALA A 50 -35.38 59.34 -11.83
CA ALA A 50 -34.85 60.09 -10.68
C ALA A 50 -33.33 60.24 -10.71
N ALA A 51 -32.87 61.49 -10.56
CA ALA A 51 -31.48 61.81 -10.20
C ALA A 51 -31.26 61.52 -8.71
N GLU A 52 -31.29 60.24 -8.32
CA GLU A 52 -31.04 59.85 -6.94
C GLU A 52 -29.53 59.92 -6.60
N ASN A 53 -29.23 60.54 -5.46
CA ASN A 53 -27.92 60.57 -4.83
C ASN A 53 -27.45 59.13 -4.56
N LEU A 54 -26.27 58.80 -5.06
CA LEU A 54 -25.58 57.55 -4.76
C LEU A 54 -25.45 57.39 -3.23
N PRO A 55 -25.62 56.20 -2.64
CA PRO A 55 -24.79 55.87 -1.50
C PRO A 55 -23.35 56.04 -1.98
N ALA A 56 -22.56 56.89 -1.32
CA ALA A 56 -21.15 57.06 -1.67
C ALA A 56 -20.53 55.66 -1.80
N ASP A 57 -19.87 55.38 -2.92
CA ASP A 57 -19.07 54.17 -3.03
C ASP A 57 -18.12 54.21 -1.84
N ASP A 58 -18.27 53.25 -0.92
CA ASP A 58 -17.24 53.00 0.05
C ASP A 58 -15.93 52.86 -0.74
N LEU A 59 -14.82 53.40 -0.23
CA LEU A 59 -13.50 53.20 -0.84
C LEU A 59 -13.18 51.70 -0.76
N VAL A 60 -13.58 50.94 -1.77
CA VAL A 60 -13.27 49.53 -1.94
C VAL A 60 -12.14 49.44 -2.95
N GLU A 61 -11.11 48.67 -2.62
CA GLU A 61 -10.01 48.38 -3.54
C GLU A 61 -10.51 47.66 -4.80
N ASP A 62 -9.80 47.84 -5.90
CA ASP A 62 -10.11 47.17 -7.15
C ASP A 62 -10.00 45.64 -6.99
N VAL A 63 -10.88 44.91 -7.69
CA VAL A 63 -10.88 43.45 -7.64
C VAL A 63 -9.72 42.90 -8.46
N GLU A 64 -8.76 42.28 -7.78
CA GLU A 64 -7.64 41.60 -8.44
C GLU A 64 -7.92 40.11 -8.68
N THR A 65 -7.44 39.61 -9.82
CA THR A 65 -7.50 38.18 -10.15
C THR A 65 -6.14 37.54 -9.88
N MET A 66 -6.12 36.55 -9.00
CA MET A 66 -4.92 35.81 -8.63
C MET A 66 -5.13 34.31 -8.83
N ARG A 67 -4.04 33.57 -9.06
CA ARG A 67 -4.05 32.11 -9.19
C ARG A 67 -3.79 31.45 -7.84
N PRO A 68 -4.54 30.40 -7.44
CA PRO A 68 -4.18 29.62 -6.26
C PRO A 68 -2.91 28.78 -6.52
N ASP A 69 -2.00 28.74 -5.55
CA ASP A 69 -0.85 27.83 -5.56
C ASP A 69 -1.35 26.36 -5.54
N PRO A 70 -1.02 25.54 -6.56
CA PRO A 70 -1.39 24.13 -6.63
C PRO A 70 -1.07 23.34 -5.36
N ALA A 71 0.03 23.66 -4.67
CA ALA A 71 0.46 22.94 -3.47
C ALA A 71 -0.49 23.14 -2.27
N THR A 72 -1.29 24.21 -2.29
CA THR A 72 -2.18 24.64 -1.22
C THR A 72 -3.67 24.50 -1.55
N LEU A 73 -4.02 23.85 -2.66
CA LEU A 73 -5.41 23.69 -3.11
C LEU A 73 -6.32 23.03 -2.07
N THR A 74 -5.79 22.17 -1.20
CA THR A 74 -6.55 21.55 -0.09
C THR A 74 -7.13 22.57 0.90
N PHE A 75 -6.56 23.77 1.01
CA PHE A 75 -7.06 24.86 1.87
C PHE A 75 -8.01 25.81 1.14
N PHE A 76 -8.01 25.76 -0.20
CA PHE A 76 -8.83 26.63 -1.03
C PHE A 76 -10.12 25.94 -1.50
N LEU A 77 -10.02 24.68 -1.93
CA LEU A 77 -11.13 23.87 -2.40
C LEU A 77 -11.98 23.38 -1.22
N GLY A 78 -13.30 23.36 -1.40
CA GLY A 78 -14.23 22.84 -0.39
C GLY A 78 -14.21 21.31 -0.28
N GLU A 79 -13.64 20.63 -1.28
CA GLU A 79 -13.46 19.17 -1.35
C GLU A 79 -11.99 18.84 -1.64
N LEU A 80 -11.63 17.55 -1.56
CA LEU A 80 -10.28 17.12 -1.89
C LEU A 80 -9.91 17.49 -3.34
N PRO A 81 -8.69 17.99 -3.60
CA PRO A 81 -8.23 18.31 -4.96
C PRO A 81 -8.46 17.17 -5.96
N PHE A 82 -8.18 15.92 -5.56
CA PHE A 82 -8.41 14.75 -6.41
C PHE A 82 -9.88 14.57 -6.79
N ILE A 83 -10.78 14.63 -5.80
CA ILE A 83 -12.23 14.47 -6.01
C ILE A 83 -12.78 15.63 -6.84
N THR A 84 -12.27 16.84 -6.62
CA THR A 84 -12.59 18.02 -7.45
C THR A 84 -12.20 17.76 -8.90
N GLY A 85 -11.02 17.16 -9.15
CA GLY A 85 -10.63 16.71 -10.47
C GLY A 85 -11.60 15.70 -11.08
N LEU A 86 -12.14 14.76 -10.30
CA LEU A 86 -13.16 13.83 -10.82
C LEU A 86 -14.42 14.57 -11.29
N TYR A 87 -14.89 15.58 -10.55
CA TYR A 87 -16.01 16.41 -10.98
C TYR A 87 -15.72 17.16 -12.28
N GLU A 88 -14.52 17.76 -12.41
CA GLU A 88 -14.16 18.46 -13.66
C GLU A 88 -14.06 17.51 -14.85
N ARG A 89 -13.56 16.27 -14.63
CA ARG A 89 -13.55 15.23 -15.67
C ARG A 89 -14.97 14.89 -16.11
N ALA A 90 -15.85 14.57 -15.14
CA ALA A 90 -17.23 14.18 -15.43
C ALA A 90 -17.99 15.28 -16.19
N ARG A 91 -17.79 16.56 -15.83
CA ARG A 91 -18.37 17.69 -16.58
C ARG A 91 -17.84 17.81 -18.00
N ALA A 92 -16.55 17.60 -18.21
CA ALA A 92 -15.93 17.68 -19.54
C ALA A 92 -16.36 16.53 -20.44
N GLU A 93 -16.51 15.33 -19.87
CA GLU A 93 -16.87 14.09 -20.58
C GLU A 93 -18.39 13.82 -20.61
N LEU A 94 -19.19 14.66 -19.94
CA LEU A 94 -20.64 14.49 -19.76
C LEU A 94 -21.01 13.16 -19.07
N GLU A 95 -20.19 12.71 -18.12
CA GLU A 95 -20.46 11.54 -17.28
C GLU A 95 -21.42 11.88 -16.12
N ASP A 96 -22.02 10.86 -15.50
CA ASP A 96 -22.84 11.04 -14.29
C ASP A 96 -21.96 11.38 -13.08
N ASP A 97 -22.22 12.52 -12.45
CA ASP A 97 -21.49 13.03 -11.28
C ASP A 97 -22.27 12.90 -9.96
N ALA A 98 -23.48 12.34 -9.97
CA ALA A 98 -24.40 12.35 -8.83
C ALA A 98 -23.81 11.71 -7.55
N ASN A 99 -22.97 10.70 -7.70
CA ASN A 99 -22.40 9.93 -6.58
C ASN A 99 -20.91 10.20 -6.33
N LEU A 100 -20.28 11.15 -7.02
CA LEU A 100 -18.83 11.40 -6.91
C LEU A 100 -18.37 11.83 -5.51
N SER A 101 -19.26 12.40 -4.70
CA SER A 101 -18.98 12.71 -3.29
C SER A 101 -18.65 11.45 -2.45
N ILE A 102 -19.22 10.30 -2.82
CA ILE A 102 -19.03 9.01 -2.14
C ILE A 102 -18.04 8.15 -2.93
N ASP A 103 -18.26 8.01 -4.24
CA ASP A 103 -17.44 7.17 -5.11
C ASP A 103 -16.06 7.76 -5.35
N GLY A 104 -15.89 9.08 -5.24
CA GLY A 104 -14.59 9.74 -5.35
C GLY A 104 -13.57 9.25 -4.31
N VAL A 105 -14.01 8.84 -3.12
CA VAL A 105 -13.14 8.22 -2.12
C VAL A 105 -12.68 6.82 -2.56
N LYS A 106 -13.56 6.06 -3.22
CA LYS A 106 -13.20 4.73 -3.76
C LYS A 106 -12.21 4.88 -4.90
N GLU A 107 -12.47 5.79 -5.83
CA GLU A 107 -11.58 6.12 -6.94
C GLU A 107 -10.21 6.59 -6.44
N LEU A 108 -10.18 7.45 -5.41
CA LEU A 108 -8.94 7.87 -4.75
C LEU A 108 -8.12 6.69 -4.25
N LEU A 109 -8.77 5.75 -3.55
CA LEU A 109 -8.09 4.55 -3.04
C LEU A 109 -7.63 3.64 -4.18
N ILE A 110 -8.40 3.51 -5.26
CA ILE A 110 -8.00 2.71 -6.42
C ILE A 110 -6.80 3.34 -7.14
N ALA A 111 -6.81 4.65 -7.37
CA ALA A 111 -5.70 5.40 -7.97
C ALA A 111 -4.44 5.32 -7.08
N ALA A 112 -4.59 5.47 -5.77
CA ALA A 112 -3.49 5.28 -4.81
C ALA A 112 -2.95 3.84 -4.83
N ARG A 113 -3.82 2.83 -5.02
CA ARG A 113 -3.40 1.43 -5.19
C ARG A 113 -2.61 1.23 -6.47
N GLN A 114 -3.01 1.84 -7.57
CA GLN A 114 -2.26 1.73 -8.83
C GLN A 114 -0.85 2.31 -8.70
N THR A 115 -0.72 3.52 -8.13
CA THR A 115 0.60 4.14 -7.89
C THR A 115 1.45 3.34 -6.90
N TYR A 116 0.84 2.79 -5.84
CA TYR A 116 1.53 1.89 -4.90
C TYR A 116 2.05 0.62 -5.59
N LEU A 117 1.22 -0.03 -6.41
CA LEU A 117 1.64 -1.23 -7.15
C LEU A 117 2.71 -0.93 -8.18
N ALA A 118 2.66 0.24 -8.83
CA ALA A 118 3.67 0.67 -9.79
C ALA A 118 5.03 0.94 -9.12
N GLU A 119 5.05 1.54 -7.92
CA GLU A 119 6.27 1.80 -7.16
C GLU A 119 6.90 0.50 -6.66
N PHE A 120 6.14 -0.36 -5.97
CA PHE A 120 6.69 -1.52 -5.27
C PHE A 120 6.70 -2.82 -6.11
N LYS A 121 5.96 -2.88 -7.22
CA LYS A 121 5.89 -4.05 -8.13
C LYS A 121 5.70 -5.36 -7.36
N GLY A 122 6.57 -6.35 -7.56
CA GLY A 122 6.53 -7.66 -6.89
C GLY A 122 6.74 -7.61 -5.37
N ARG A 123 7.20 -6.49 -4.81
CA ARG A 123 7.40 -6.26 -3.37
C ARG A 123 6.16 -5.67 -2.68
N SER A 124 5.17 -5.26 -3.46
CA SER A 124 3.95 -4.66 -2.94
C SER A 124 3.13 -5.66 -2.12
N ARG A 125 2.68 -5.24 -0.94
CA ARG A 125 1.66 -5.98 -0.20
C ARG A 125 0.41 -6.05 -1.07
N LYS A 126 -0.17 -7.23 -1.27
CA LYS A 126 -1.42 -7.35 -2.04
C LYS A 126 -2.54 -6.58 -1.33
N ILE A 127 -3.00 -5.50 -1.94
CA ILE A 127 -4.16 -4.75 -1.49
C ILE A 127 -5.40 -5.39 -2.10
N THR A 128 -6.13 -6.16 -1.30
CA THR A 128 -7.34 -6.87 -1.72
C THR A 128 -8.59 -6.02 -1.55
N PRO A 129 -9.68 -6.29 -2.29
CA PRO A 129 -10.98 -5.64 -2.08
C PRO A 129 -11.50 -5.77 -0.65
N ALA A 130 -11.19 -6.89 0.03
CA ALA A 130 -11.56 -7.09 1.43
C ALA A 130 -10.86 -6.09 2.37
N LEU A 131 -9.57 -5.83 2.16
CA LEU A 131 -8.82 -4.82 2.93
C LEU A 131 -9.35 -3.41 2.66
N LEU A 132 -9.65 -3.08 1.39
CA LEU A 132 -10.27 -1.80 1.03
C LEU A 132 -11.66 -1.64 1.65
N LYS A 133 -12.45 -2.71 1.72
CA LYS A 133 -13.76 -2.71 2.42
C LYS A 133 -13.60 -2.44 3.91
N THR A 134 -12.59 -3.03 4.55
CA THR A 134 -12.26 -2.77 5.97
C THR A 134 -11.83 -1.31 6.18
N LEU A 135 -10.98 -0.78 5.29
CA LEU A 135 -10.57 0.62 5.29
C LEU A 135 -11.77 1.55 5.16
N LEU A 136 -12.64 1.35 4.16
CA LEU A 136 -13.84 2.18 3.96
C LEU A 136 -14.78 2.13 5.16
N ARG A 137 -14.95 0.96 5.78
CA ARG A 137 -15.72 0.83 7.02
C ARG A 137 -15.11 1.66 8.15
N TYR A 138 -13.78 1.66 8.26
CA TYR A 138 -13.10 2.44 9.27
C TYR A 138 -13.22 3.95 9.01
N VAL A 139 -13.03 4.40 7.77
CA VAL A 139 -13.26 5.79 7.35
C VAL A 139 -14.69 6.24 7.67
N ARG A 140 -15.70 5.42 7.34
CA ARG A 140 -17.10 5.71 7.68
C ARG A 140 -17.28 5.87 9.19
N ASN A 141 -16.74 4.96 9.99
CA ASN A 141 -16.87 5.03 11.44
C ASN A 141 -16.18 6.28 12.03
N LEU A 142 -15.00 6.66 11.52
CA LEU A 142 -14.32 7.90 11.93
C LEU A 142 -15.15 9.14 11.55
N THR A 143 -15.73 9.14 10.36
CA THR A 143 -16.59 10.23 9.87
C THR A 143 -17.83 10.42 10.76
N LEU A 144 -18.44 9.32 11.21
CA LEU A 144 -19.56 9.34 12.14
C LEU A 144 -19.15 9.86 13.53
N LEU A 145 -17.97 9.46 14.03
CA LEU A 145 -17.45 9.93 15.32
C LEU A 145 -17.18 11.45 15.30
N ASP A 146 -16.65 11.97 14.19
CA ASP A 146 -16.44 13.40 13.98
C ASP A 146 -17.74 14.16 13.64
N ARG A 147 -18.91 13.50 13.61
CA ARG A 147 -20.23 14.07 13.28
C ARG A 147 -20.25 14.79 11.92
N ARG A 148 -19.56 14.23 10.93
CA ARG A 148 -19.52 14.75 9.55
C ARG A 148 -20.37 13.90 8.62
N LEU A 149 -20.77 14.48 7.49
CA LEU A 149 -21.45 13.78 6.40
C LEU A 149 -20.47 13.18 5.40
N SER A 150 -19.35 13.87 5.15
CA SER A 150 -18.27 13.43 4.27
C SER A 150 -16.96 13.18 5.05
N PRO A 151 -16.14 12.21 4.60
CA PRO A 151 -14.88 11.90 5.27
C PRO A 151 -13.84 13.00 5.08
N GLU A 152 -13.21 13.41 6.17
CA GLU A 152 -12.12 14.38 6.13
C GLU A 152 -10.81 13.75 5.61
N TYR A 153 -9.97 14.56 4.97
CA TYR A 153 -8.64 14.19 4.49
C TYR A 153 -7.82 13.40 5.52
N TYR A 154 -7.75 13.88 6.76
CA TYR A 154 -7.02 13.22 7.85
C TYR A 154 -7.54 11.80 8.13
N ASN A 155 -8.87 11.61 8.15
CA ASN A 155 -9.49 10.32 8.47
C ASN A 155 -9.21 9.28 7.40
N ILE A 156 -9.21 9.69 6.13
CA ILE A 156 -8.91 8.81 4.98
C ILE A 156 -7.46 8.30 5.10
N VAL A 157 -6.50 9.21 5.32
CA VAL A 157 -5.08 8.84 5.41
C VAL A 157 -4.79 8.06 6.69
N LEU A 158 -5.40 8.42 7.83
CA LEU A 158 -5.28 7.68 9.08
C LEU A 158 -5.79 6.24 8.91
N ALA A 159 -6.98 6.06 8.30
CA ALA A 159 -7.52 4.73 8.05
C ALA A 159 -6.64 3.90 7.11
N ALA A 160 -6.10 4.52 6.05
CA ALA A 160 -5.13 3.87 5.18
C ALA A 160 -3.88 3.42 5.95
N LYS A 161 -3.35 4.27 6.82
CA LYS A 161 -2.19 3.96 7.68
C LYS A 161 -2.46 2.77 8.60
N GLN A 162 -3.61 2.74 9.29
CA GLN A 162 -3.89 1.69 10.27
C GLN A 162 -4.22 0.33 9.63
N VAL A 163 -4.82 0.32 8.43
CA VAL A 163 -5.24 -0.93 7.77
C VAL A 163 -4.16 -1.48 6.84
N LEU A 164 -3.43 -0.62 6.12
CA LEU A 164 -2.52 -0.99 5.04
C LEU A 164 -1.08 -0.50 5.25
N GLY A 165 -0.80 0.22 6.35
CA GLY A 165 0.53 0.69 6.71
C GLY A 165 0.93 2.02 6.08
N ASP A 166 2.08 2.54 6.52
CA ASP A 166 2.58 3.87 6.13
C ASP A 166 2.86 4.00 4.64
N GLN A 167 3.32 2.93 3.98
CA GLN A 167 3.65 2.97 2.55
C GLN A 167 2.43 3.32 1.71
N TYR A 168 1.34 2.57 1.86
CA TYR A 168 0.10 2.84 1.13
C TYR A 168 -0.54 4.17 1.55
N ALA A 169 -0.51 4.50 2.85
CA ALA A 169 -1.04 5.76 3.35
C ALA A 169 -0.38 6.99 2.70
N ARG A 170 0.92 6.90 2.37
CA ARG A 170 1.62 7.97 1.63
C ARG A 170 1.10 8.15 0.21
N HIS A 171 0.80 7.07 -0.51
CA HIS A 171 0.19 7.19 -1.84
C HIS A 171 -1.19 7.81 -1.76
N VAL A 172 -2.00 7.45 -0.77
CA VAL A 172 -3.31 8.08 -0.54
C VAL A 172 -3.17 9.56 -0.21
N LEU A 173 -2.21 9.93 0.64
CA LEU A 173 -1.89 11.32 0.99
C LEU A 173 -1.48 12.15 -0.24
N GLN A 174 -0.59 11.62 -1.08
CA GLN A 174 -0.13 12.31 -2.28
C GLN A 174 -1.26 12.45 -3.31
N MET A 175 -1.93 11.33 -3.61
CA MET A 175 -3.01 11.29 -4.60
C MET A 175 -4.15 12.24 -4.24
N ALA A 176 -4.54 12.31 -2.97
CA ALA A 176 -5.63 13.19 -2.53
C ALA A 176 -5.35 14.68 -2.77
N ARG A 177 -4.07 15.09 -2.80
CA ARG A 177 -3.63 16.48 -3.06
C ARG A 177 -3.47 16.80 -4.54
N GLU A 178 -3.52 15.79 -5.39
CA GLU A 178 -3.29 15.96 -6.82
C GLU A 178 -4.53 16.56 -7.48
N TYR A 179 -4.34 17.61 -8.28
CA TYR A 179 -5.39 18.21 -9.10
C TYR A 179 -4.92 18.25 -10.55
N PRO A 180 -5.53 17.45 -11.45
CA PRO A 180 -5.00 17.24 -12.80
C PRO A 180 -5.22 18.42 -13.75
N TYR A 181 -6.09 19.38 -13.41
CA TYR A 181 -6.45 20.50 -14.28
C TYR A 181 -5.84 21.85 -13.84
N ALA A 182 -4.73 21.82 -13.09
CA ALA A 182 -3.97 23.02 -12.80
C ALA A 182 -3.42 23.60 -14.12
N ARG A 183 -3.89 24.78 -14.52
CA ARG A 183 -3.39 25.50 -15.70
C ARG A 183 -2.44 26.59 -15.29
N GLU A 184 -1.43 26.85 -16.12
CA GLU A 184 -0.65 28.07 -16.03
C GLU A 184 -1.51 29.25 -16.50
N THR A 185 -1.55 30.27 -15.67
CA THR A 185 -2.26 31.52 -15.96
C THR A 185 -1.28 32.68 -15.78
N PRO A 186 -1.47 33.82 -16.45
CA PRO A 186 -0.60 34.99 -16.29
C PRO A 186 -0.69 35.63 -14.90
N HIS A 187 -1.65 35.22 -14.06
CA HIS A 187 -1.86 35.75 -12.71
C HIS A 187 -0.84 35.23 -11.70
N GLU A 188 -0.49 36.10 -10.75
CA GLU A 188 0.40 35.77 -9.64
C GLU A 188 -0.21 34.71 -8.71
N ALA A 189 0.66 33.94 -8.05
CA ALA A 189 0.25 32.82 -7.21
C ALA A 189 0.03 33.23 -5.75
N VAL A 190 -1.07 32.74 -5.16
CA VAL A 190 -1.43 32.94 -3.76
C VAL A 190 -1.47 31.61 -3.04
N ALA A 191 -0.78 31.52 -1.91
CA ALA A 191 -0.76 30.32 -1.08
C ALA A 191 -1.83 30.40 0.01
N PHE A 192 -2.69 29.39 0.10
CA PHE A 192 -3.79 29.36 1.06
C PHE A 192 -3.48 28.56 2.32
N GLY A 193 -4.03 29.02 3.44
CA GLY A 193 -4.13 28.30 4.71
C GLY A 193 -5.55 28.44 5.27
N ILE A 194 -5.77 27.99 6.50
CA ILE A 194 -7.08 28.11 7.17
C ILE A 194 -7.36 29.59 7.47
N ASP A 195 -8.38 30.16 6.81
CA ASP A 195 -8.82 31.57 6.91
C ASP A 195 -7.73 32.61 6.62
N ARG A 196 -6.63 32.19 5.97
CA ARG A 196 -5.46 33.03 5.69
C ARG A 196 -4.94 32.76 4.30
N ALA A 197 -4.39 33.78 3.65
CA ALA A 197 -3.68 33.64 2.39
C ALA A 197 -2.37 34.43 2.46
N ARG A 198 -1.31 33.89 1.87
CA ARG A 198 -0.06 34.60 1.63
C ARG A 198 -0.10 35.16 0.22
N LEU A 199 -0.06 36.48 0.14
CA LEU A 199 -0.04 37.26 -1.10
C LEU A 199 1.36 37.20 -1.77
N PRO A 200 1.48 37.58 -3.04
CA PRO A 200 2.74 37.52 -3.80
C PRO A 200 3.87 38.38 -3.22
N ASP A 201 3.51 39.49 -2.57
CA ASP A 201 4.41 40.37 -1.81
C ASP A 201 4.95 39.74 -0.50
N GLY A 202 4.37 38.60 -0.08
CA GLY A 202 4.71 37.87 1.14
C GLY A 202 3.79 38.17 2.32
N ASP A 203 2.88 39.14 2.21
CA ASP A 203 1.98 39.53 3.29
C ASP A 203 0.89 38.48 3.52
N VAL A 204 0.52 38.31 4.79
CA VAL A 204 -0.50 37.33 5.19
C VAL A 204 -1.80 38.04 5.50
N ALA A 205 -2.75 37.94 4.59
CA ALA A 205 -4.08 38.49 4.73
C ALA A 205 -5.06 37.47 5.33
N ARG A 206 -6.05 37.96 6.07
CA ARG A 206 -7.20 37.15 6.50
C ARG A 206 -8.20 37.08 5.36
N VAL A 207 -8.53 35.88 4.92
CA VAL A 207 -9.44 35.67 3.78
C VAL A 207 -10.73 34.98 4.24
N LYS A 208 -11.82 35.23 3.52
CA LYS A 208 -13.11 34.58 3.74
C LYS A 208 -13.56 33.90 2.46
N SER A 209 -13.70 32.58 2.48
CA SER A 209 -14.29 31.85 1.35
C SER A 209 -15.78 32.16 1.27
N ARG A 210 -16.26 32.48 0.06
CA ARG A 210 -17.69 32.64 -0.24
C ARG A 210 -18.41 31.31 -0.44
N LEU A 211 -17.66 30.25 -0.69
CA LEU A 211 -18.13 28.87 -0.81
C LEU A 211 -17.35 28.01 0.18
N PRO A 212 -17.50 28.24 1.50
CA PRO A 212 -16.76 27.48 2.48
C PRO A 212 -17.19 26.01 2.44
N GLY A 213 -16.20 25.12 2.38
CA GLY A 213 -16.42 23.69 2.60
C GLY A 213 -16.63 23.36 4.09
N PRO A 214 -16.64 22.06 4.44
CA PRO A 214 -16.63 21.61 5.82
C PRO A 214 -15.45 22.24 6.60
N PRO A 215 -15.59 22.47 7.92
CA PRO A 215 -14.54 23.09 8.71
C PRO A 215 -13.26 22.24 8.67
N VAL A 216 -12.12 22.88 8.42
CA VAL A 216 -10.80 22.25 8.35
C VAL A 216 -10.08 22.43 9.69
N GLN A 217 -9.39 21.40 10.17
CA GLN A 217 -8.62 21.45 11.42
C GLN A 217 -7.20 20.95 11.21
N TRP A 218 -6.25 21.58 11.91
CA TRP A 218 -4.88 21.07 11.96
C TRP A 218 -4.83 19.79 12.79
N ARG A 219 -4.44 18.67 12.16
CA ARG A 219 -4.19 17.39 12.83
C ARG A 219 -2.80 16.88 12.50
N LYS A 220 -2.14 16.26 13.48
CA LYS A 220 -0.80 15.68 13.32
C LYS A 220 -0.93 14.21 12.97
N LEU A 221 -0.36 13.81 11.83
CA LEU A 221 -0.21 12.41 11.44
C LEU A 221 1.27 12.11 11.22
N GLN A 222 1.81 11.16 11.99
CA GLN A 222 3.17 10.68 11.78
C GLN A 222 3.18 9.65 10.65
N LEU A 223 3.95 9.89 9.60
CA LEU A 223 4.20 8.93 8.51
C LEU A 223 5.70 8.78 8.33
N THR A 224 6.17 7.56 8.06
CA THR A 224 7.56 7.34 7.67
C THR A 224 7.83 8.01 6.32
N ARG A 225 8.74 8.98 6.32
CA ARG A 225 9.14 9.73 5.13
C ARG A 225 9.96 8.83 4.19
N GLN A 226 9.76 8.98 2.87
CA GLN A 226 10.68 8.43 1.88
C GLN A 226 12.02 9.18 1.95
N PRO A 227 13.15 8.47 1.97
CA PRO A 227 14.45 9.10 1.95
C PRO A 227 14.63 9.90 0.66
N GLN A 228 15.05 11.15 0.80
CA GLN A 228 15.35 12.00 -0.35
C GLN A 228 16.50 11.40 -1.17
N ARG A 229 16.57 11.78 -2.44
CA ARG A 229 17.64 11.32 -3.34
C ARG A 229 19.04 11.60 -2.76
N ILE A 230 19.25 12.79 -2.21
CA ILE A 230 20.52 13.20 -1.59
C ILE A 230 20.86 12.31 -0.38
N GLU A 231 19.87 11.96 0.44
CA GLU A 231 20.06 11.08 1.59
C GLU A 231 20.47 9.67 1.14
N ARG A 232 19.80 9.14 0.12
CA ARG A 232 20.13 7.82 -0.46
C ARG A 232 21.53 7.79 -1.07
N GLU A 233 21.91 8.82 -1.82
CA GLU A 233 23.25 8.94 -2.40
C GLU A 233 24.33 8.99 -1.31
N ARG A 234 24.10 9.76 -0.25
CA ARG A 234 24.99 9.82 0.91
C ARG A 234 25.14 8.46 1.60
N TRP A 235 24.04 7.76 1.84
CA TRP A 235 24.08 6.43 2.47
C TRP A 235 24.80 5.40 1.60
N LYS A 236 24.62 5.47 0.28
CA LYS A 236 25.32 4.62 -0.67
C LYS A 236 26.84 4.81 -0.60
N MET A 237 27.29 6.07 -0.51
CA MET A 237 28.73 6.38 -0.38
C MET A 237 29.33 5.91 0.96
N GLN A 238 28.52 5.85 2.01
CA GLN A 238 28.94 5.42 3.36
C GLN A 238 28.83 3.90 3.56
N TRP A 239 28.35 3.16 2.56
CA TRP A 239 28.17 1.72 2.66
C TRP A 239 29.53 1.01 2.72
N ASN A 240 29.74 0.16 3.73
CA ASN A 240 30.96 -0.64 3.84
C ASN A 240 30.74 -1.99 3.13
N PRO A 241 31.46 -2.30 2.04
CA PRO A 241 31.28 -3.57 1.33
C PRO A 241 31.57 -4.81 2.18
N PHE A 242 32.42 -4.67 3.20
CA PHE A 242 32.96 -5.78 3.99
C PHE A 242 32.17 -6.09 5.27
N GLY A 243 31.17 -5.29 5.62
CA GLY A 243 30.38 -5.45 6.84
C GLY A 243 28.90 -5.59 6.53
N GLN A 244 28.38 -6.82 6.61
CA GLN A 244 26.97 -7.11 6.37
C GLN A 244 26.46 -8.03 7.46
N CYS A 245 25.29 -7.72 8.02
CA CYS A 245 24.58 -8.65 8.88
C CYS A 245 23.07 -8.52 8.69
N SER A 246 22.36 -9.56 9.11
CA SER A 246 20.92 -9.61 9.12
C SER A 246 20.31 -8.80 10.27
N TRP A 247 19.01 -8.56 10.16
CA TRP A 247 18.19 -7.96 11.21
C TRP A 247 17.54 -9.07 12.07
N PRO A 248 17.95 -9.26 13.35
CA PRO A 248 17.57 -10.43 14.14
C PRO A 248 16.06 -10.70 14.27
N PRO A 249 15.19 -9.68 14.41
CA PRO A 249 13.75 -9.92 14.44
C PRO A 249 13.18 -10.52 13.15
N GLU A 250 13.82 -10.32 11.99
CA GLU A 250 13.44 -10.98 10.74
C GLU A 250 13.98 -12.41 10.66
N ASP A 251 15.18 -12.63 11.20
CA ASP A 251 15.78 -13.97 11.31
C ASP A 251 14.89 -14.88 12.18
N GLU A 252 14.42 -14.39 13.34
CA GLU A 252 13.48 -15.13 14.18
C GLU A 252 12.18 -15.48 13.42
N LEU A 253 11.65 -14.56 12.61
CA LEU A 253 10.42 -14.81 11.86
C LEU A 253 10.60 -15.88 10.78
N ILE A 254 11.70 -15.83 10.03
CA ILE A 254 11.95 -16.80 8.96
C ILE A 254 12.30 -18.18 9.52
N GLU A 255 13.00 -18.25 10.65
CA GLU A 255 13.31 -19.53 11.32
C GLU A 255 12.07 -20.18 11.95
N ASN A 256 11.19 -19.37 12.56
CA ASN A 256 9.88 -19.85 13.02
C ASN A 256 9.04 -20.38 11.86
N PHE A 257 9.05 -19.68 10.72
CA PHE A 257 8.34 -20.14 9.53
C PHE A 257 8.95 -21.43 8.96
N ARG A 258 10.28 -21.54 8.93
CA ARG A 258 11.00 -22.77 8.54
C ARG A 258 10.59 -23.96 9.40
N THR A 259 10.52 -23.76 10.72
CA THR A 259 10.08 -24.80 11.66
C THR A 259 8.64 -25.23 11.36
N HIS A 260 7.76 -24.29 11.07
CA HIS A 260 6.38 -24.59 10.72
C HIS A 260 6.25 -25.35 9.38
N VAL A 261 7.05 -24.99 8.37
CA VAL A 261 7.11 -25.72 7.09
C VAL A 261 7.64 -27.15 7.29
N ALA A 262 8.66 -27.33 8.11
CA ALA A 262 9.20 -28.65 8.43
C ALA A 262 8.16 -29.54 9.13
N GLN A 263 7.46 -29.00 10.13
CA GLN A 263 6.37 -29.71 10.81
C GLN A 263 5.28 -30.12 9.82
N ARG A 264 4.87 -29.22 8.94
CA ARG A 264 3.86 -29.53 7.92
C ARG A 264 4.32 -30.61 6.94
N ALA A 265 5.59 -30.61 6.58
CA ALA A 265 6.17 -31.67 5.74
C ALA A 265 6.16 -33.03 6.45
N LEU A 266 6.46 -33.08 7.76
CA LEU A 266 6.35 -34.32 8.56
C LEU A 266 4.91 -34.84 8.62
N GLU A 267 3.93 -33.95 8.81
CA GLU A 267 2.51 -34.32 8.79
C GLU A 267 2.08 -34.93 7.44
N ILE A 268 2.54 -34.34 6.32
CA ILE A 268 2.26 -34.86 4.97
C ILE A 268 2.89 -36.25 4.79
N MET A 269 4.11 -36.44 5.26
CA MET A 269 4.77 -37.77 5.23
C MET A 269 4.03 -38.80 6.09
N GLY A 270 3.50 -38.39 7.25
CA GLY A 270 2.72 -39.25 8.14
C GLY A 270 1.35 -39.63 7.55
N ALA A 271 0.72 -38.71 6.81
CA ALA A 271 -0.57 -38.94 6.17
C ALA A 271 -0.52 -40.09 5.13
N ASP A 272 0.59 -40.24 4.40
CA ASP A 272 0.80 -41.33 3.45
C ASP A 272 0.98 -42.70 4.12
N LEU A 273 1.27 -42.72 5.43
CA LEU A 273 1.47 -43.94 6.23
C LEU A 273 0.24 -44.33 7.06
N VAL A 274 -0.86 -43.58 6.94
CA VAL A 274 -2.12 -43.86 7.65
C VAL A 274 -2.57 -45.28 7.37
N ARG A 275 -2.75 -46.05 8.44
CA ARG A 275 -3.36 -47.38 8.38
C ARG A 275 -4.79 -47.29 8.85
N THR A 276 -5.65 -48.03 8.18
CA THR A 276 -7.05 -48.16 8.57
C THR A 276 -7.25 -49.53 9.19
N GLU A 277 -7.79 -49.56 10.40
CA GLU A 277 -8.06 -50.78 11.16
C GLU A 277 -9.54 -50.85 11.54
N LYS A 278 -10.05 -52.07 11.75
CA LYS A 278 -11.44 -52.27 12.20
C LYS A 278 -11.59 -51.79 13.64
N PHE A 279 -12.63 -51.00 13.90
CA PHE A 279 -12.98 -50.53 15.23
C PHE A 279 -13.26 -51.72 16.15
N THR A 280 -12.55 -51.77 17.26
CA THR A 280 -12.73 -52.80 18.29
C THR A 280 -13.07 -52.16 19.61
N THR A 281 -12.15 -51.39 20.20
CA THR A 281 -12.31 -50.82 21.55
C THR A 281 -12.01 -49.33 21.64
N SER A 282 -11.23 -48.76 20.72
CA SER A 282 -10.82 -47.35 20.73
C SER A 282 -11.02 -46.70 19.37
N VAL A 283 -11.35 -45.41 19.37
CA VAL A 283 -11.50 -44.58 18.16
C VAL A 283 -10.14 -44.24 17.53
N MET A 284 -9.02 -44.64 18.17
CA MET A 284 -7.65 -44.36 17.73
C MET A 284 -7.49 -42.87 17.40
N ASP A 285 -7.03 -42.53 16.20
CA ASP A 285 -6.84 -41.13 15.77
C ASP A 285 -8.04 -40.55 14.99
N GLY A 286 -9.13 -41.31 14.88
CA GLY A 286 -10.39 -40.87 14.27
C GLY A 286 -11.03 -41.91 13.35
N ILE A 287 -12.30 -41.71 13.00
CA ILE A 287 -13.06 -42.62 12.13
C ILE A 287 -12.68 -42.41 10.67
N ASP A 288 -12.37 -43.49 9.96
CA ASP A 288 -12.22 -43.47 8.51
C ASP A 288 -13.58 -43.58 7.82
N ILE A 289 -14.19 -42.42 7.57
CA ILE A 289 -15.50 -42.34 6.92
C ILE A 289 -15.49 -43.02 5.55
N ARG A 290 -14.39 -42.90 4.78
CA ARG A 290 -14.35 -43.43 3.40
C ARG A 290 -14.34 -44.95 3.42
N ASP A 291 -13.50 -45.56 4.27
CA ASP A 291 -13.40 -47.01 4.35
C ASP A 291 -14.59 -47.64 5.09
N THR A 292 -15.15 -46.92 6.07
CA THR A 292 -16.42 -47.29 6.73
C THR A 292 -17.58 -47.30 5.73
N LEU A 293 -17.68 -46.29 4.85
CA LEU A 293 -18.70 -46.27 3.80
C LEU A 293 -18.47 -47.37 2.74
N ARG A 294 -17.20 -47.68 2.42
CA ARG A 294 -16.86 -48.73 1.46
C ARG A 294 -17.27 -50.12 1.98
N ASN A 295 -17.13 -50.34 3.28
CA ASN A 295 -17.53 -51.57 3.96
C ASN A 295 -18.88 -51.45 4.68
N TRP A 296 -19.75 -50.52 4.27
CA TRP A 296 -21.03 -50.26 4.94
C TRP A 296 -21.92 -51.51 5.05
N HIS A 297 -21.81 -52.41 4.07
CA HIS A 297 -22.54 -53.67 4.01
C HIS A 297 -22.18 -54.67 5.11
N THR A 298 -21.00 -54.58 5.72
CA THR A 298 -20.61 -55.45 6.85
C THR A 298 -21.01 -54.89 8.21
N GLY A 299 -21.47 -53.63 8.29
CA GLY A 299 -21.82 -52.96 9.54
C GLY A 299 -20.61 -52.60 10.41
N ASP A 300 -19.39 -52.76 9.88
CA ASP A 300 -18.15 -52.51 10.60
C ASP A 300 -17.70 -51.05 10.46
N ILE A 301 -17.29 -50.44 11.59
CA ILE A 301 -16.69 -49.11 11.62
C ILE A 301 -15.18 -49.25 11.49
N TYR A 302 -14.55 -48.38 10.72
CA TYR A 302 -13.10 -48.36 10.53
C TYR A 302 -12.50 -47.11 11.15
N VAL A 303 -11.34 -47.25 11.80
CA VAL A 303 -10.60 -46.17 12.47
C VAL A 303 -9.21 -46.01 11.85
N LYS A 304 -8.72 -44.78 11.87
CA LYS A 304 -7.38 -44.41 11.41
C LYS A 304 -6.40 -44.53 12.55
N VAL A 305 -5.26 -45.14 12.24
CA VAL A 305 -4.07 -45.16 13.08
C VAL A 305 -3.01 -44.36 12.34
N LEU A 306 -2.67 -43.20 12.89
CA LEU A 306 -1.53 -42.40 12.49
C LEU A 306 -0.30 -43.02 13.17
N PRO A 307 0.64 -43.62 12.42
CA PRO A 307 1.88 -44.03 13.03
C PRO A 307 2.59 -42.80 13.62
N PRO A 308 3.32 -42.94 14.74
CA PRO A 308 4.09 -41.83 15.32
C PRO A 308 4.99 -41.24 14.23
N GLU A 309 5.14 -39.91 14.22
CA GLU A 309 5.93 -39.17 13.24
C GLU A 309 7.35 -39.77 13.13
N ARG A 310 7.56 -40.64 12.14
CA ARG A 310 8.86 -41.28 11.89
C ARG A 310 9.55 -40.51 10.78
N GLY A 311 10.30 -39.49 11.17
CA GLY A 311 11.17 -38.78 10.25
C GLY A 311 11.83 -37.59 10.92
N THR A 312 13.13 -37.45 10.75
CA THR A 312 13.82 -36.18 10.95
C THR A 312 13.88 -35.46 9.61
N LEU A 313 13.65 -34.15 9.62
CA LEU A 313 13.90 -33.26 8.51
C LEU A 313 14.93 -32.23 8.94
N ASP A 314 16.03 -32.15 8.21
CA ASP A 314 17.13 -31.22 8.48
C ASP A 314 17.26 -30.12 7.41
N CYS A 315 16.41 -30.17 6.39
CA CYS A 315 16.56 -29.38 5.19
C CYS A 315 15.19 -28.92 4.66
N VAL A 316 15.05 -27.60 4.52
CA VAL A 316 13.85 -26.94 3.99
C VAL A 316 14.26 -26.01 2.86
N VAL A 317 13.65 -26.18 1.69
CA VAL A 317 13.80 -25.30 0.54
C VAL A 317 12.49 -24.52 0.35
N MET A 318 12.57 -23.20 0.29
CA MET A 318 11.43 -22.31 0.07
C MET A 318 11.57 -21.62 -1.29
N LEU A 319 10.68 -22.01 -2.21
CA LEU A 319 10.62 -21.51 -3.57
C LEU A 319 9.46 -20.50 -3.66
N PHE A 320 9.76 -19.21 -3.51
CA PHE A 320 8.71 -18.17 -3.51
C PHE A 320 8.37 -17.68 -4.91
N ASP A 321 9.32 -17.72 -5.85
CA ASP A 321 9.19 -17.18 -7.20
C ASP A 321 9.80 -18.13 -8.24
N ALA A 322 9.13 -19.26 -8.47
CA ALA A 322 9.54 -20.29 -9.43
C ALA A 322 8.63 -20.27 -10.67
N PRO A 323 9.16 -20.11 -11.90
CA PRO A 323 10.58 -19.98 -12.25
C PRO A 323 11.13 -18.57 -12.01
N ALA A 324 12.33 -18.48 -11.44
CA ALA A 324 13.03 -17.25 -11.15
C ALA A 324 13.81 -16.76 -12.39
N ASP A 325 13.76 -15.46 -12.68
CA ASP A 325 14.68 -14.84 -13.65
C ASP A 325 16.03 -14.53 -12.98
N PRO A 326 17.14 -15.17 -13.40
CA PRO A 326 18.45 -14.94 -12.80
C PRO A 326 18.93 -13.48 -12.84
N ARG A 327 18.40 -12.68 -13.78
CA ARG A 327 18.73 -11.25 -13.90
C ARG A 327 18.09 -10.40 -12.81
N SER A 328 16.93 -10.81 -12.30
CA SER A 328 16.23 -10.13 -11.22
C SER A 328 16.86 -10.39 -9.85
N TYR A 329 17.61 -11.50 -9.73
CA TYR A 329 18.21 -11.96 -8.48
C TYR A 329 19.75 -12.07 -8.57
N PRO A 330 20.46 -10.93 -8.66
CA PRO A 330 21.92 -10.90 -8.76
C PRO A 330 22.63 -11.17 -7.43
N TRP A 331 21.96 -10.96 -6.28
CA TRP A 331 22.57 -11.15 -4.98
C TRP A 331 22.39 -12.60 -4.54
N ARG A 332 23.49 -13.35 -4.47
CA ARG A 332 23.50 -14.79 -4.22
C ARG A 332 24.60 -15.09 -3.23
N THR A 333 24.24 -15.67 -2.09
CA THR A 333 25.21 -15.96 -1.04
C THR A 333 24.71 -17.06 -0.10
N THR A 334 25.62 -17.54 0.73
CA THR A 334 25.36 -18.42 1.87
C THR A 334 25.73 -17.68 3.15
N TRP A 335 24.74 -17.50 4.03
CA TRP A 335 24.89 -16.97 5.37
C TRP A 335 25.01 -18.11 6.38
N TYR A 336 25.88 -17.91 7.36
CA TYR A 336 26.15 -18.86 8.43
C TYR A 336 25.48 -18.38 9.70
N ALA A 337 24.94 -19.32 10.46
CA ALA A 337 24.30 -19.08 11.75
C ALA A 337 25.24 -18.32 12.71
N GLU A 338 24.79 -17.19 13.25
CA GLU A 338 25.43 -16.49 14.37
C GLU A 338 25.00 -17.12 15.71
N HIS A 339 23.80 -17.71 15.76
CA HIS A 339 23.18 -18.28 16.95
C HIS A 339 22.82 -19.77 16.78
N GLN A 340 22.72 -20.52 17.90
CA GLN A 340 22.47 -21.98 17.86
C GLN A 340 21.10 -22.36 17.27
N GLU A 341 20.12 -21.46 17.36
CA GLU A 341 18.76 -21.66 16.85
C GLU A 341 18.63 -21.31 15.36
N GLU A 342 19.69 -20.76 14.75
CA GLU A 342 19.69 -20.35 13.34
C GLU A 342 20.14 -21.49 12.43
N SER A 343 19.58 -21.51 11.23
CA SER A 343 19.98 -22.43 10.18
C SER A 343 21.15 -21.87 9.37
N THR A 344 21.86 -22.75 8.67
CA THR A 344 22.72 -22.29 7.57
C THR A 344 21.83 -21.98 6.37
N LEU A 345 21.88 -20.73 5.93
CA LEU A 345 20.95 -20.16 4.97
C LEU A 345 21.66 -19.91 3.64
N SER A 346 21.21 -20.53 2.56
CA SER A 346 21.69 -20.20 1.20
C SER A 346 20.55 -19.68 0.36
N PHE A 347 20.72 -18.53 -0.29
CA PHE A 347 19.62 -17.88 -0.99
C PHE A 347 20.08 -17.08 -2.19
N PHE A 348 19.10 -16.71 -3.01
CA PHE A 348 19.24 -15.63 -3.98
C PHE A 348 18.15 -14.59 -3.78
N ALA A 349 18.51 -13.33 -3.98
CA ALA A 349 17.68 -12.17 -3.71
C ALA A 349 18.00 -11.02 -4.68
N THR A 350 17.12 -10.03 -4.71
CA THR A 350 17.34 -8.80 -5.47
C THR A 350 18.54 -8.04 -4.93
N ASP A 351 19.12 -7.15 -5.75
CA ASP A 351 20.23 -6.29 -5.32
C ASP A 351 19.79 -5.34 -4.19
N PHE A 352 20.30 -5.57 -2.98
CA PHE A 352 20.00 -4.73 -1.82
C PHE A 352 20.55 -3.30 -1.95
N THR A 353 21.59 -3.09 -2.76
CA THR A 353 22.24 -1.77 -2.90
C THR A 353 21.38 -0.74 -3.64
N GLN A 354 20.32 -1.19 -4.32
CA GLN A 354 19.38 -0.34 -5.02
C GLN A 354 18.33 0.27 -4.08
N GLU A 355 18.12 -0.33 -2.91
CA GLU A 355 16.98 -0.02 -2.03
C GLU A 355 17.44 0.29 -0.61
N LEU A 356 17.98 1.50 -0.45
CA LEU A 356 18.41 2.01 0.85
C LEU A 356 17.23 2.62 1.60
N VAL A 357 16.83 1.98 2.70
CA VAL A 357 15.70 2.37 3.56
C VAL A 357 16.14 3.37 4.62
N GLY A 358 17.39 3.28 5.07
CA GLY A 358 17.94 4.12 6.12
C GLY A 358 19.47 4.15 6.12
N PRO A 359 20.10 4.91 7.02
CA PRO A 359 21.55 4.97 7.14
C PRO A 359 22.12 3.60 7.50
N GLY A 360 22.83 2.96 6.56
CA GLY A 360 23.36 1.61 6.72
C GLY A 360 22.30 0.50 6.72
N ILE A 361 21.09 0.78 6.20
CA ILE A 361 19.99 -0.19 6.12
C ILE A 361 19.54 -0.30 4.66
N ALA A 362 19.69 -1.49 4.10
CA ALA A 362 19.23 -1.83 2.77
C ALA A 362 18.12 -2.87 2.85
N ALA A 363 17.24 -2.91 1.85
CA ALA A 363 16.20 -3.92 1.72
C ALA A 363 16.42 -4.72 0.43
N ALA A 364 16.18 -6.02 0.50
CA ALA A 364 16.12 -6.89 -0.66
C ALA A 364 14.91 -7.82 -0.54
N THR A 365 14.65 -8.54 -1.63
CA THR A 365 13.57 -9.50 -1.71
C THR A 365 14.12 -10.85 -2.10
N TYR A 366 13.89 -11.86 -1.27
CA TYR A 366 14.21 -13.24 -1.57
C TYR A 366 13.43 -13.70 -2.80
N GLY A 367 14.17 -14.32 -3.72
CA GLY A 367 13.58 -15.20 -4.72
C GLY A 367 13.31 -16.55 -4.07
N GLU A 368 14.37 -17.20 -3.58
CA GLU A 368 14.29 -18.50 -2.94
C GLU A 368 15.39 -18.68 -1.90
N ALA A 369 15.16 -19.60 -0.96
CA ALA A 369 16.06 -19.85 0.15
C ALA A 369 16.10 -21.34 0.57
N LEU A 370 17.29 -21.82 0.89
CA LEU A 370 17.60 -23.12 1.47
C LEU A 370 18.01 -22.91 2.93
N PHE A 371 17.38 -23.66 3.83
CA PHE A 371 17.65 -23.68 5.26
C PHE A 371 18.12 -25.07 5.66
N LEU A 372 19.30 -25.14 6.28
CA LEU A 372 19.86 -26.36 6.88
C LEU A 372 19.89 -26.23 8.40
N PHE A 373 19.13 -27.09 9.09
CA PHE A 373 19.05 -27.11 10.54
C PHE A 373 19.11 -28.54 11.09
N PRO A 374 19.99 -28.87 12.06
CA PRO A 374 20.96 -27.99 12.72
C PRO A 374 21.96 -27.34 11.75
N PRO A 375 22.59 -26.20 12.11
CA PRO A 375 23.49 -25.50 11.20
C PRO A 375 24.71 -26.35 10.84
N VAL A 376 25.05 -26.40 9.55
CA VAL A 376 26.17 -27.19 9.01
C VAL A 376 27.08 -26.26 8.22
N GLY A 377 28.39 -26.31 8.50
CA GLY A 377 29.39 -25.57 7.71
C GLY A 377 29.50 -26.15 6.30
N ILE A 378 28.85 -25.49 5.33
CA ILE A 378 28.90 -25.83 3.91
C ILE A 378 29.66 -24.75 3.13
N PRO A 379 30.30 -25.06 2.00
CA PRO A 379 30.84 -24.02 1.12
C PRO A 379 29.71 -23.15 0.54
N ASP A 380 30.05 -21.95 0.07
CA ASP A 380 29.12 -21.13 -0.69
C ASP A 380 28.65 -21.89 -1.93
N ILE A 381 27.36 -22.27 -1.91
CA ILE A 381 26.78 -23.13 -2.93
C ILE A 381 26.85 -22.51 -4.32
N TRP A 382 26.92 -21.17 -4.40
CA TRP A 382 26.93 -20.42 -5.66
C TRP A 382 28.29 -20.45 -6.36
N GLN A 383 29.36 -20.70 -5.61
CA GLN A 383 30.72 -20.83 -6.12
C GLN A 383 31.18 -22.30 -6.14
N TYR A 384 30.36 -23.21 -5.61
CA TYR A 384 30.73 -24.60 -5.45
C TYR A 384 30.65 -25.39 -6.77
N GLN A 385 31.81 -25.73 -7.33
CA GLN A 385 31.95 -26.36 -8.64
C GLN A 385 31.18 -27.68 -8.80
N GLN A 386 30.98 -28.44 -7.72
CA GLN A 386 30.23 -29.70 -7.79
C GLN A 386 28.76 -29.52 -8.21
N LEU A 387 28.23 -28.30 -8.11
CA LEU A 387 26.85 -27.95 -8.45
C LEU A 387 26.73 -27.28 -9.84
N ASP A 388 27.81 -27.16 -10.61
CA ASP A 388 27.80 -26.48 -11.92
C ASP A 388 27.02 -27.22 -13.01
N PHE A 389 26.56 -28.44 -12.74
CA PHE A 389 25.63 -29.15 -13.61
C PHE A 389 24.19 -28.60 -13.54
N ALA A 390 23.89 -27.71 -12.59
CA ALA A 390 22.56 -27.13 -12.43
C ALA A 390 22.35 -25.97 -13.42
N ASP A 391 21.29 -26.05 -14.23
CA ASP A 391 20.99 -25.06 -15.27
C ASP A 391 20.31 -23.80 -14.69
N THR A 392 19.46 -23.97 -13.67
CA THR A 392 18.67 -22.91 -13.05
C THR A 392 19.11 -22.64 -11.61
N LEU A 393 18.71 -21.48 -11.04
CA LEU A 393 19.04 -21.15 -9.66
C LEU A 393 18.35 -22.11 -8.68
N GLU A 394 17.13 -22.49 -9.02
CA GLU A 394 16.27 -23.43 -8.31
C GLU A 394 16.88 -24.83 -8.32
N ASP A 395 17.36 -25.30 -9.48
CA ASP A 395 18.06 -26.58 -9.58
C ASP A 395 19.32 -26.59 -8.71
N ARG A 396 20.05 -25.48 -8.64
CA ARG A 396 21.26 -25.37 -7.82
C ARG A 396 20.93 -25.42 -6.33
N LEU A 397 19.87 -24.73 -5.89
CA LEU A 397 19.38 -24.80 -4.51
C LEU A 397 18.91 -26.20 -4.14
N ILE A 398 18.09 -26.83 -4.97
CA ILE A 398 17.57 -28.18 -4.72
C ILE A 398 18.72 -29.21 -4.73
N ALA A 399 19.69 -29.06 -5.62
CA ALA A 399 20.88 -29.90 -5.65
C ALA A 399 21.72 -29.75 -4.37
N ALA A 400 21.97 -28.51 -3.93
CA ALA A 400 22.66 -28.22 -2.68
C ALA A 400 21.92 -28.80 -1.46
N ALA A 401 20.59 -28.62 -1.43
CA ALA A 401 19.71 -29.17 -0.41
C ALA A 401 19.84 -30.70 -0.31
N CYS A 402 19.85 -31.38 -1.46
CA CYS A 402 19.98 -32.83 -1.53
C CYS A 402 21.38 -33.34 -1.20
N LEU A 403 22.42 -32.57 -1.53
CA LEU A 403 23.81 -32.91 -1.27
C LEU A 403 24.17 -32.80 0.21
N HIS A 404 23.70 -31.74 0.88
CA HIS A 404 24.11 -31.41 2.26
C HIS A 404 23.15 -31.93 3.34
N SER A 405 21.90 -32.25 2.99
CA SER A 405 20.96 -32.91 3.91
C SER A 405 21.48 -34.30 4.31
N GLN A 406 21.40 -34.63 5.59
CA GLN A 406 21.63 -35.99 6.12
C GLN A 406 20.36 -36.84 6.01
N CYS A 407 19.20 -36.22 6.12
CA CYS A 407 17.90 -36.88 6.04
C CYS A 407 17.56 -37.36 4.63
N ARG A 408 16.75 -38.43 4.50
CA ARG A 408 16.32 -38.96 3.17
C ARG A 408 15.32 -38.04 2.47
N HIS A 409 14.59 -37.26 3.23
CA HIS A 409 13.52 -36.38 2.76
C HIS A 409 13.97 -34.93 2.87
N VAL A 410 13.63 -34.13 1.87
CA VAL A 410 13.86 -32.68 1.85
C VAL A 410 12.50 -32.00 1.69
N ALA A 411 12.16 -31.08 2.59
CA ALA A 411 10.92 -30.32 2.48
C ALA A 411 11.08 -29.23 1.42
N VAL A 412 10.11 -29.13 0.51
CA VAL A 412 10.08 -28.11 -0.54
C VAL A 412 8.76 -27.37 -0.47
N LEU A 413 8.81 -26.13 -0.02
CA LEU A 413 7.70 -25.19 -0.06
C LEU A 413 7.67 -24.52 -1.44
N SER A 414 6.58 -24.70 -2.19
CA SER A 414 6.47 -24.13 -3.54
C SER A 414 5.01 -23.93 -3.96
N PRO A 415 4.72 -22.97 -4.87
CA PRO A 415 3.37 -22.75 -5.39
C PRO A 415 2.86 -23.95 -6.20
N LEU A 416 3.75 -24.59 -6.97
CA LEU A 416 3.47 -25.78 -7.77
C LEU A 416 4.25 -26.97 -7.24
N ALA A 417 3.69 -28.17 -7.40
CA ALA A 417 4.37 -29.40 -6.98
C ALA A 417 5.66 -29.65 -7.78
N PRO A 418 6.70 -30.26 -7.17
CA PRO A 418 7.97 -30.53 -7.84
C PRO A 418 7.83 -31.32 -9.14
N GLY A 419 8.35 -30.73 -10.22
CA GLY A 419 8.33 -31.33 -11.55
C GLY A 419 9.15 -32.63 -11.66
N ALA A 420 9.04 -33.31 -12.80
CA ALA A 420 9.80 -34.54 -13.06
C ALA A 420 11.33 -34.30 -13.09
N ALA A 421 11.79 -33.09 -13.46
CA ALA A 421 13.19 -32.71 -13.42
C ALA A 421 13.74 -32.71 -11.98
N TRP A 422 13.11 -31.96 -11.06
CA TRP A 422 13.51 -31.90 -9.65
C TRP A 422 13.45 -33.27 -8.95
N ARG A 423 12.45 -34.09 -9.28
CA ARG A 423 12.38 -35.46 -8.74
C ARG A 423 13.52 -36.35 -9.23
N ARG A 424 13.93 -36.23 -10.50
CA ARG A 424 15.12 -36.95 -11.02
C ARG A 424 16.41 -36.43 -10.40
N LEU A 425 16.52 -35.12 -10.22
CA LEU A 425 17.63 -34.48 -9.54
C LEU A 425 17.79 -35.00 -8.10
N ALA A 426 16.71 -34.97 -7.31
CA ALA A 426 16.74 -35.50 -5.94
C ALA A 426 17.09 -37.00 -5.90
N LYS A 427 16.58 -37.79 -6.85
CA LYS A 427 16.89 -39.23 -6.96
C LYS A 427 18.38 -39.49 -7.22
N ARG A 428 19.09 -38.61 -7.95
CA ARG A 428 20.54 -38.69 -8.17
C ARG A 428 21.33 -38.70 -6.85
N PHE A 429 20.82 -38.00 -5.83
CA PHE A 429 21.39 -37.93 -4.49
C PHE A 429 20.75 -38.92 -3.49
N GLY A 430 19.88 -39.82 -3.97
CA GLY A 430 19.16 -40.76 -3.10
C GLY A 430 18.07 -40.13 -2.22
N LYS A 431 17.68 -38.88 -2.51
CA LYS A 431 16.73 -38.09 -1.73
C LYS A 431 15.31 -38.12 -2.32
N ARG A 432 14.32 -37.77 -1.51
CA ARG A 432 12.92 -37.56 -1.92
C ARG A 432 12.46 -36.16 -1.51
N LEU A 433 11.74 -35.48 -2.40
CA LEU A 433 11.18 -34.16 -2.13
C LEU A 433 9.77 -34.31 -1.56
N VAL A 434 9.50 -33.62 -0.46
CA VAL A 434 8.17 -33.53 0.16
C VAL A 434 7.61 -32.15 -0.14
N HIS A 435 6.52 -32.10 -0.91
CA HIS A 435 5.92 -30.83 -1.33
C HIS A 435 5.02 -30.28 -0.24
N VAL A 436 5.29 -29.05 0.18
CA VAL A 436 4.39 -28.23 0.99
C VAL A 436 3.81 -27.14 0.08
N PRO A 437 2.49 -27.13 -0.20
CA PRO A 437 1.89 -26.11 -1.04
C PRO A 437 1.94 -24.72 -0.38
N LEU A 438 2.48 -23.72 -1.10
CA LEU A 438 2.54 -22.33 -0.62
C LEU A 438 1.16 -21.74 -0.28
N ALA A 439 0.10 -22.20 -0.97
CA ALA A 439 -1.28 -21.77 -0.76
C ALA A 439 -1.86 -22.10 0.63
N GLN A 440 -1.19 -22.94 1.43
CA GLN A 440 -1.58 -23.21 2.82
C GLN A 440 -1.24 -22.05 3.76
N PHE A 441 -0.39 -21.11 3.33
CA PHE A 441 0.06 -19.97 4.12
C PHE A 441 -0.57 -18.67 3.64
N SER A 442 -0.64 -17.68 4.53
CA SER A 442 -1.19 -16.37 4.17
C SER A 442 -0.25 -15.63 3.22
N ASP A 443 -0.79 -15.10 2.12
CA ASP A 443 -0.03 -14.28 1.15
C ASP A 443 0.73 -13.13 1.83
N SER A 444 0.12 -12.49 2.84
CA SER A 444 0.76 -11.42 3.60
C SER A 444 1.98 -11.89 4.39
N THR A 445 1.89 -13.07 5.01
CA THR A 445 3.01 -13.66 5.75
C THR A 445 4.14 -14.01 4.80
N VAL A 446 3.82 -14.64 3.67
CA VAL A 446 4.82 -14.98 2.64
C VAL A 446 5.51 -13.73 2.11
N GLN A 447 4.76 -12.68 1.77
CA GLN A 447 5.35 -11.42 1.30
C GLN A 447 6.24 -10.74 2.34
N GLN A 448 5.85 -10.78 3.61
CA GLN A 448 6.67 -10.25 4.70
C GLN A 448 7.97 -11.03 4.84
N LEU A 449 7.91 -12.37 4.81
CA LEU A 449 9.08 -13.24 4.91
C LEU A 449 10.02 -13.15 3.70
N ARG A 450 9.50 -12.76 2.54
CA ARG A 450 10.32 -12.50 1.35
C ARG A 450 11.14 -11.22 1.48
N MET A 451 10.76 -10.27 2.32
CA MET A 451 11.57 -9.07 2.53
C MET A 451 12.67 -9.35 3.54
N VAL A 452 13.88 -8.96 3.19
CA VAL A 452 15.06 -9.04 4.08
C VAL A 452 15.73 -7.69 4.16
N HIS A 453 16.07 -7.28 5.37
CA HIS A 453 16.91 -6.10 5.58
C HIS A 453 18.36 -6.49 5.85
N VAL A 454 19.25 -5.91 5.05
CA VAL A 454 20.70 -6.03 5.20
C VAL A 454 21.20 -4.80 5.95
N LEU A 455 21.93 -5.04 7.03
CA LEU A 455 22.51 -4.01 7.87
C LEU A 455 24.00 -3.89 7.61
N ASN A 456 24.49 -2.65 7.49
CA ASN A 456 25.89 -2.31 7.29
C ASN A 456 26.69 -2.36 8.62
N GLY A 457 26.58 -3.51 9.32
CA GLY A 457 27.23 -3.78 10.60
C GLY A 457 26.31 -3.82 11.82
N ARG A 458 26.77 -4.50 12.87
CA ARG A 458 25.98 -4.80 14.09
C ARG A 458 25.52 -3.54 14.84
N GLN A 459 26.28 -2.45 14.76
CA GLN A 459 25.92 -1.16 15.37
C GLN A 459 24.59 -0.59 14.84
N VAL A 460 24.25 -0.89 13.59
CA VAL A 460 22.99 -0.44 12.96
C VAL A 460 21.77 -1.09 13.62
N ARG A 461 21.92 -2.28 14.21
CA ARG A 461 20.85 -3.00 14.93
C ARG A 461 20.20 -2.13 16.03
N SER A 462 20.95 -1.22 16.64
CA SER A 462 20.45 -0.34 17.71
C SER A 462 19.35 0.63 17.28
N PHE A 463 19.34 1.07 16.01
CA PHE A 463 18.38 2.05 15.50
C PHE A 463 17.57 1.55 14.28
N ALA A 464 17.87 0.36 13.75
CA ALA A 464 17.20 -0.21 12.59
C ALA A 464 15.67 -0.27 12.72
N ALA A 465 15.16 -0.54 13.92
CA ALA A 465 13.72 -0.57 14.22
C ALA A 465 12.97 0.76 13.94
N HIS A 466 13.66 1.89 13.86
CA HIS A 466 13.03 3.17 13.51
C HIS A 466 12.72 3.27 12.01
N PHE A 467 13.46 2.54 11.19
CA PHE A 467 13.35 2.54 9.73
C PHE A 467 12.60 1.30 9.23
N ILE A 468 12.83 0.15 9.87
CA ILE A 468 12.19 -1.13 9.57
C ILE A 468 10.95 -1.26 10.45
N ARG A 469 9.76 -1.21 9.86
CA ARG A 469 8.51 -1.51 10.60
C ARG A 469 8.05 -2.93 10.32
N LYS A 470 7.50 -3.57 11.37
CA LYS A 470 6.68 -4.78 11.23
C LYS A 470 5.47 -4.43 10.34
N ALA A 471 5.28 -5.21 9.27
CA ALA A 471 4.18 -5.06 8.32
C ALA A 471 2.83 -5.52 8.89
#